data_AF-A0A1F5YFF4-F1
#
_entry.id   AF-A0A1F5YFF4-F1
#
_cell.length_a   1.000
_cell.length_b   1.000
_cell.length_c   1.000
_cell.angle_alpha   90.00
_cell.angle_beta   90.00
_cell.angle_gamma   90.00
#
_symmetry.space_group_name_H-M   'P 1'
#
loop_
_entity.id
_entity.type
_entity.pdbx_description
1 polymer ?
#
loop_
_entity_poly.entity_id
_entity_poly.type
_entity_poly.pdbx_seq_one_letter_code
_entity_poly.pdbx_strand_id
1 'polypeptide(L)'
;MRKIIERIKIPLTIVGTVLITTILTFILFFLLFSTGELFGFYEFTDNLLFLLFLLALCWSLSTIPLVFLFSRFVSQTYRIKFKIYSFILSTFPIAAVVIRIYYSLSRLSFYHGSFIEGTKVLTPTGTKLIENLKVGDQIIGYESEVNRNVISNVQKNRTRTTEDYYLINNALGVTSEHPLAIRRTNGLLDWKRVKELSLGEKIISYDMGDVEIYSLEKRKIQSPLYVYNPQVSYPNNYFIIVGNTAILAHNKH
;
A
#
# COMPACT_ATOMS: atom_id res chain seq x y z
N MET A 1 -6.86 -55.57 -29.45
CA MET A 1 -6.20 -54.24 -29.26
C MET A 1 -6.06 -53.40 -30.52
N ARG A 2 -5.95 -53.96 -31.75
CA ARG A 2 -5.80 -53.16 -32.98
C ARG A 2 -7.02 -52.32 -33.42
N LYS A 3 -8.25 -52.67 -33.03
CA LYS A 3 -9.48 -51.95 -33.43
C LYS A 3 -9.86 -50.74 -32.56
N ILE A 4 -9.16 -50.50 -31.44
CA ILE A 4 -9.45 -49.37 -30.54
C ILE A 4 -8.61 -48.14 -30.91
N ILE A 5 -7.48 -48.33 -31.60
CA ILE A 5 -6.54 -47.25 -31.94
C ILE A 5 -6.99 -46.45 -33.19
N GLU A 6 -7.87 -46.99 -34.03
CA GLU A 6 -8.28 -46.33 -35.29
C GLU A 6 -9.40 -45.28 -35.17
N ARG A 7 -9.93 -44.99 -33.97
CA ARG A 7 -11.13 -44.13 -33.81
C ARG A 7 -10.92 -42.75 -33.21
N ILE A 8 -9.68 -42.27 -33.11
CA ILE A 8 -9.43 -40.91 -32.60
C ILE A 8 -8.75 -40.08 -33.69
N LYS A 9 -9.56 -39.44 -34.54
CA LYS A 9 -9.10 -38.37 -35.44
C LYS A 9 -9.45 -37.02 -34.79
N ILE A 10 -8.49 -36.42 -34.12
CA ILE A 10 -8.59 -35.02 -33.69
C ILE A 10 -8.32 -34.15 -34.92
N PRO A 11 -9.21 -33.21 -35.29
CA PRO A 11 -8.98 -32.37 -36.45
C PRO A 11 -7.80 -31.43 -36.22
N LEU A 12 -6.82 -31.44 -37.15
CA LEU A 12 -5.58 -30.67 -37.09
C LEU A 12 -5.80 -29.15 -36.88
N THR A 13 -6.95 -28.64 -37.31
CA THR A 13 -7.34 -27.22 -37.22
C THR A 13 -7.51 -26.73 -35.78
N ILE A 14 -8.00 -27.58 -34.88
CA ILE A 14 -8.21 -27.22 -33.46
C ILE A 14 -6.87 -27.15 -32.72
N VAL A 15 -5.98 -28.12 -32.99
CA VAL A 15 -4.62 -28.15 -32.42
C VAL A 15 -3.81 -26.95 -32.92
N GLY A 16 -3.92 -26.63 -34.21
CA GLY A 16 -3.27 -25.45 -34.80
C GLY A 16 -3.74 -24.14 -34.15
N THR A 17 -5.04 -23.98 -33.93
CA THR A 17 -5.60 -22.73 -33.39
C THR A 17 -5.12 -22.46 -31.95
N VAL A 18 -5.11 -23.49 -31.09
CA VAL A 18 -4.66 -23.35 -29.68
C VAL A 18 -3.16 -23.06 -29.58
N LEU A 19 -2.36 -23.71 -30.44
CA LEU A 19 -0.92 -23.47 -30.48
C LEU A 19 -0.62 -22.04 -30.95
N ILE A 20 -1.32 -21.57 -31.98
CA ILE A 20 -1.18 -20.21 -32.51
C ILE A 20 -1.57 -19.17 -31.47
N THR A 21 -2.71 -19.32 -30.77
CA THR A 21 -3.12 -18.34 -29.75
C THR A 21 -2.16 -18.28 -28.58
N THR A 22 -1.58 -19.42 -28.18
CA THR A 22 -0.61 -19.47 -27.07
C THR A 22 0.69 -18.78 -27.46
N ILE A 23 1.19 -19.05 -28.67
CA ILE A 23 2.39 -18.40 -29.21
C ILE A 23 2.18 -16.89 -29.37
N LEU A 24 1.04 -16.46 -29.91
CA LEU A 24 0.72 -15.03 -30.06
C LEU A 24 0.63 -14.30 -28.72
N THR A 25 0.10 -14.95 -27.69
CA THR A 25 0.04 -14.37 -26.34
C THR A 25 1.44 -14.19 -25.73
N PHE A 26 2.33 -15.17 -25.94
CA PHE A 26 3.74 -15.08 -25.52
C PHE A 26 4.51 -14.01 -26.30
N ILE A 27 4.29 -13.89 -27.61
CA ILE A 27 4.91 -12.87 -28.45
C ILE A 27 4.43 -11.47 -28.05
N LEU A 28 3.13 -11.28 -27.83
CA LEU A 28 2.58 -9.99 -27.38
C LEU A 28 3.15 -9.58 -26.03
N PHE A 29 3.29 -10.53 -25.10
CA PHE A 29 3.92 -10.31 -23.80
C PHE A 29 5.40 -9.91 -23.95
N PHE A 30 6.16 -10.61 -24.80
CA PHE A 30 7.56 -10.31 -25.03
C PHE A 30 7.76 -8.93 -25.71
N LEU A 31 6.88 -8.56 -26.64
CA LEU A 31 6.89 -7.25 -27.30
C LEU A 31 6.55 -6.11 -26.34
N LEU A 32 5.53 -6.27 -25.49
CA LEU A 32 5.20 -5.28 -24.45
C LEU A 32 6.34 -5.09 -23.44
N PHE A 33 7.12 -6.14 -23.19
CA PHE A 33 8.27 -6.09 -22.30
C PHE A 33 9.52 -5.50 -22.98
N SER A 34 9.70 -5.73 -24.28
CA SER A 34 10.90 -5.30 -25.02
C SER A 34 10.82 -3.88 -25.56
N THR A 35 9.62 -3.33 -25.80
CA THR A 35 9.46 -1.94 -26.29
C THR A 35 9.66 -0.89 -25.20
N GLY A 36 9.75 -1.28 -23.93
CA GLY A 36 10.05 -0.36 -22.84
C GLY A 36 9.00 0.74 -22.62
N GLU A 37 7.81 0.67 -23.23
CA GLU A 37 6.74 1.66 -23.05
C GLU A 37 6.14 1.66 -21.63
N LEU A 38 6.55 0.70 -20.78
CA LEU A 38 6.26 0.66 -19.34
C LEU A 38 7.31 1.37 -18.46
N PHE A 39 8.36 2.00 -19.02
CA PHE A 39 9.44 2.61 -18.23
C PHE A 39 9.02 3.82 -17.36
N GLY A 40 7.80 4.33 -17.50
CA GLY A 40 7.26 5.40 -16.65
C GLY A 40 6.62 4.95 -15.32
N PHE A 41 6.51 3.65 -15.06
CA PHE A 41 5.74 3.10 -13.92
C PHE A 41 6.56 2.31 -12.89
N TYR A 42 7.89 2.45 -12.91
CA TYR A 42 8.84 1.58 -12.21
C TYR A 42 8.81 1.60 -10.67
N GLU A 43 7.95 2.39 -10.02
CA GLU A 43 7.78 2.35 -8.56
C GLU A 43 6.50 1.65 -8.09
N PHE A 44 5.61 1.21 -9.00
CA PHE A 44 4.33 0.56 -8.64
C PHE A 44 4.19 -0.89 -9.14
N THR A 45 5.16 -1.38 -9.93
CA THR A 45 4.97 -2.54 -10.82
C THR A 45 5.31 -3.90 -10.24
N ASP A 46 6.14 -4.02 -9.20
CA ASP A 46 6.57 -5.36 -8.74
C ASP A 46 5.41 -6.21 -8.23
N ASN A 47 4.39 -5.59 -7.63
CA ASN A 47 3.26 -6.32 -7.05
C ASN A 47 2.09 -6.49 -8.03
N LEU A 48 1.78 -5.48 -8.85
CA LEU A 48 0.67 -5.56 -9.79
C LEU A 48 1.03 -6.40 -11.02
N LEU A 49 2.25 -6.27 -11.54
CA LEU A 49 2.70 -7.04 -12.70
C LEU A 49 2.89 -8.51 -12.35
N PHE A 50 3.40 -8.80 -11.14
CA PHE A 50 3.48 -10.17 -10.61
C PHE A 50 2.09 -10.78 -10.34
N LEU A 51 1.13 -9.98 -9.84
CA LEU A 51 -0.25 -10.42 -9.67
C LEU A 51 -0.94 -10.69 -11.01
N LEU A 52 -0.75 -9.82 -12.01
CA LEU A 52 -1.27 -10.03 -13.36
C LEU A 52 -0.63 -11.24 -14.04
N PHE A 53 0.67 -11.48 -13.80
CA PHE A 53 1.38 -12.69 -14.25
C PHE A 53 0.80 -13.96 -13.61
N LEU A 54 0.57 -13.96 -12.29
CA LEU A 54 -0.06 -15.08 -11.59
C LEU A 54 -1.50 -15.33 -12.07
N LEU A 55 -2.27 -14.28 -12.32
CA LEU A 55 -3.63 -14.38 -12.85
C LEU A 55 -3.63 -14.94 -14.29
N ALA A 56 -2.69 -14.51 -15.15
CA ALA A 56 -2.52 -15.05 -16.49
C ALA A 56 -2.06 -16.52 -16.48
N LEU A 57 -1.20 -16.90 -15.54
CA LEU A 57 -0.78 -18.29 -15.31
C LEU A 57 -1.97 -19.14 -14.84
N CYS A 58 -2.79 -18.63 -13.91
CA CYS A 58 -4.01 -19.29 -13.47
C CYS A 58 -5.04 -19.43 -14.60
N TRP A 59 -5.16 -18.44 -15.48
CA TRP A 59 -6.10 -18.48 -16.61
C TRP A 59 -5.67 -19.49 -17.68
N SER A 60 -4.37 -19.56 -17.99
CA SER A 60 -3.81 -20.56 -18.90
C SER A 60 -3.86 -21.99 -18.33
N LEU A 61 -3.74 -22.16 -17.00
CA LEU A 61 -3.90 -23.46 -16.34
C LEU A 61 -5.38 -23.88 -16.20
N SER A 62 -6.31 -22.92 -16.06
CA SER A 62 -7.75 -23.19 -15.90
C SER A 62 -8.48 -23.55 -17.21
N THR A 63 -7.86 -23.30 -18.35
CA THR A 63 -8.43 -23.60 -19.68
C THR A 63 -7.95 -24.92 -20.27
N ILE A 64 -6.90 -25.52 -19.71
CA ILE A 64 -6.40 -26.85 -20.11
C ILE A 64 -7.45 -27.98 -19.95
N PRO A 65 -8.45 -27.93 -19.05
CA PRO A 65 -9.46 -28.99 -18.95
C PRO A 65 -10.86 -28.59 -19.46
N LEU A 66 -11.03 -27.57 -20.31
CA LEU A 66 -12.27 -27.47 -21.11
C LEU A 66 -12.22 -28.34 -22.39
N VAL A 67 -11.02 -28.77 -22.81
CA VAL A 67 -10.80 -29.38 -24.14
C VAL A 67 -10.70 -30.92 -24.12
N PHE A 68 -10.48 -31.59 -22.99
CA PHE A 68 -10.73 -33.04 -22.88
C PHE A 68 -12.21 -33.32 -22.55
N LEU A 69 -13.06 -32.70 -23.38
CA LEU A 69 -14.50 -32.84 -23.52
C LEU A 69 -15.03 -34.20 -23.07
N PHE A 70 -16.23 -34.22 -22.48
CA PHE A 70 -17.07 -35.43 -22.54
C PHE A 70 -16.49 -36.69 -21.84
N SER A 71 -15.92 -36.60 -20.64
CA SER A 71 -15.65 -37.83 -19.86
C SER A 71 -16.89 -38.39 -19.12
N ARG A 72 -18.07 -38.31 -19.75
CA ARG A 72 -18.98 -39.45 -19.84
C ARG A 72 -18.34 -40.37 -20.87
N PHE A 73 -17.46 -41.28 -20.49
CA PHE A 73 -17.88 -42.57 -19.96
C PHE A 73 -16.84 -43.08 -18.93
N VAL A 74 -17.03 -42.67 -17.67
CA VAL A 74 -17.18 -43.53 -16.46
C VAL A 74 -16.59 -44.96 -16.61
N SER A 75 -15.77 -45.54 -15.74
CA SER A 75 -15.49 -45.39 -14.31
C SER A 75 -14.22 -46.20 -14.03
N GLN A 76 -13.26 -45.64 -13.28
CA GLN A 76 -12.19 -46.31 -12.50
C GLN A 76 -11.15 -45.28 -12.01
N THR A 77 -11.11 -44.08 -12.62
CA THR A 77 -10.15 -42.99 -12.29
C THR A 77 -10.61 -41.98 -11.22
N TYR A 78 -11.81 -42.13 -10.67
CA TYR A 78 -12.44 -41.16 -9.75
C TYR A 78 -11.69 -41.00 -8.40
N ARG A 79 -10.98 -42.02 -7.92
CA ARG A 79 -10.32 -41.98 -6.60
C ARG A 79 -9.03 -41.14 -6.60
N ILE A 80 -8.33 -41.09 -7.74
CA ILE A 80 -7.12 -40.26 -7.93
C ILE A 80 -7.53 -38.82 -8.27
N LYS A 81 -8.59 -38.65 -9.07
CA LYS A 81 -9.14 -37.34 -9.45
C LYS A 81 -9.68 -36.54 -8.26
N PHE A 82 -10.36 -37.19 -7.31
CA PHE A 82 -10.82 -36.51 -6.09
C PHE A 82 -9.66 -35.99 -5.23
N LYS A 83 -8.54 -36.72 -5.14
CA LYS A 83 -7.36 -36.27 -4.40
C LYS A 83 -6.68 -35.05 -5.02
N ILE A 84 -6.56 -35.01 -6.35
CA ILE A 84 -5.94 -33.87 -7.06
C ILE A 84 -6.87 -32.65 -7.04
N TYR A 85 -8.17 -32.82 -7.27
CA TYR A 85 -9.13 -31.71 -7.16
C TYR A 85 -9.23 -31.20 -5.72
N SER A 86 -9.27 -32.09 -4.73
CA SER A 86 -9.20 -31.73 -3.31
C SER A 86 -7.92 -30.96 -2.98
N PHE A 87 -6.78 -31.32 -3.57
CA PHE A 87 -5.49 -30.64 -3.38
C PHE A 87 -5.43 -29.26 -4.06
N ILE A 88 -6.00 -29.10 -5.24
CA ILE A 88 -6.07 -27.81 -5.95
C ILE A 88 -7.10 -26.87 -5.28
N LEU A 89 -8.25 -27.42 -4.85
CA LEU A 89 -9.25 -26.66 -4.08
C LEU A 89 -8.78 -26.36 -2.65
N SER A 90 -7.86 -27.14 -2.08
CA SER A 90 -7.26 -26.86 -0.77
C SER A 90 -6.07 -25.91 -0.82
N THR A 91 -5.44 -25.71 -1.98
CA THR A 91 -4.35 -24.74 -2.16
C THR A 91 -4.84 -23.32 -2.45
N PHE A 92 -6.04 -23.14 -3.02
CA PHE A 92 -6.70 -21.83 -3.15
C PHE A 92 -6.97 -21.11 -1.81
N PRO A 93 -7.53 -21.77 -0.77
CA PRO A 93 -7.66 -21.16 0.54
C PRO A 93 -6.30 -20.94 1.20
N ILE A 94 -5.28 -21.78 0.92
CA ILE A 94 -3.91 -21.52 1.39
C ILE A 94 -3.35 -20.25 0.73
N ALA A 95 -3.50 -20.05 -0.58
CA ALA A 95 -3.06 -18.82 -1.24
C ALA A 95 -3.82 -17.59 -0.73
N ALA A 96 -5.13 -17.68 -0.54
CA ALA A 96 -5.93 -16.60 0.04
C ALA A 96 -5.55 -16.32 1.52
N VAL A 97 -5.22 -17.36 2.29
CA VAL A 97 -4.72 -17.25 3.66
C VAL A 97 -3.31 -16.68 3.67
N VAL A 98 -2.42 -17.07 2.77
CA VAL A 98 -1.06 -16.52 2.64
C VAL A 98 -1.12 -15.07 2.19
N ILE A 99 -2.02 -14.71 1.27
CA ILE A 99 -2.28 -13.33 0.88
C ILE A 99 -2.84 -12.54 2.08
N ARG A 100 -3.84 -13.07 2.80
CA ARG A 100 -4.36 -12.44 4.02
C ARG A 100 -3.32 -12.33 5.11
N ILE A 101 -2.47 -13.33 5.31
CA ILE A 101 -1.36 -13.34 6.26
C ILE A 101 -0.32 -12.34 5.78
N TYR A 102 0.05 -12.28 4.50
CA TYR A 102 0.98 -11.31 3.94
C TYR A 102 0.46 -9.88 4.10
N TYR A 103 -0.81 -9.61 3.79
CA TYR A 103 -1.44 -8.30 4.03
C TYR A 103 -1.63 -7.99 5.53
N SER A 104 -1.82 -9.01 6.38
CA SER A 104 -1.88 -8.87 7.83
C SER A 104 -0.48 -8.63 8.43
N LEU A 105 0.54 -9.31 7.91
CA LEU A 105 1.95 -9.20 8.27
C LEU A 105 2.56 -7.89 7.78
N SER A 106 2.16 -7.39 6.60
CA SER A 106 2.57 -6.08 6.11
C SER A 106 1.91 -4.95 6.90
N ARG A 107 0.68 -5.15 7.40
CA ARG A 107 0.08 -4.30 8.44
C ARG A 107 0.78 -4.41 9.80
N LEU A 108 1.48 -5.51 10.07
CA LEU A 108 2.24 -5.75 11.31
C LEU A 108 3.55 -4.98 11.39
N SER A 109 3.97 -4.30 10.32
CA SER A 109 4.95 -3.20 10.43
C SER A 109 4.27 -1.95 11.03
N PHE A 110 3.79 -2.10 12.28
CA PHE A 110 3.13 -1.08 13.10
C PHE A 110 4.12 -0.02 13.61
N TYR A 111 4.87 0.59 12.70
CA TYR A 111 5.49 1.87 13.01
C TYR A 111 4.41 2.94 12.87
N HIS A 112 3.95 3.40 14.02
CA HIS A 112 3.02 4.50 14.12
C HIS A 112 3.84 5.78 14.01
N GLY A 113 3.57 6.57 12.97
CA GLY A 113 4.15 7.90 12.83
C GLY A 113 4.01 8.67 14.13
N SER A 114 5.08 9.27 14.61
CA SER A 114 5.12 9.98 15.89
C SER A 114 6.01 11.21 15.80
N PHE A 115 5.81 12.15 16.72
CA PHE A 115 6.64 13.36 16.84
C PHE A 115 7.48 13.31 18.11
N ILE A 116 8.63 13.97 18.09
CA ILE A 116 9.49 14.07 19.28
C ILE A 116 8.82 14.94 20.35
N GLU A 117 9.22 14.73 21.61
CA GLU A 117 8.88 15.60 22.74
C GLU A 117 9.14 17.09 22.42
N GLY A 118 8.28 17.97 22.91
CA GLY A 118 8.37 19.42 22.69
C GLY A 118 7.69 19.89 21.40
N THR A 119 7.22 18.98 20.54
CA THR A 119 6.43 19.33 19.36
C THR A 119 5.15 20.03 19.78
N LYS A 120 4.87 21.21 19.21
CA LYS A 120 3.67 21.99 19.51
C LYS A 120 2.54 21.61 18.56
N VAL A 121 1.38 21.30 19.12
CA VAL A 121 0.13 21.04 18.40
C VAL A 121 -0.75 22.29 18.48
N LEU A 122 -1.37 22.66 17.36
CA LEU A 122 -2.28 23.79 17.29
C LEU A 122 -3.64 23.44 17.92
N THR A 123 -4.11 24.33 18.77
CA THR A 123 -5.37 24.23 19.52
C THR A 123 -6.20 25.50 19.31
N PRO A 124 -7.51 25.48 19.60
CA PRO A 124 -8.35 26.69 19.49
C PRO A 124 -7.88 27.87 20.34
N THR A 125 -7.12 27.62 21.42
CA THR A 125 -6.65 28.64 22.36
C THR A 125 -5.16 28.95 22.24
N GLY A 126 -4.49 28.46 21.19
CA GLY A 126 -3.06 28.65 20.97
C GLY A 126 -2.35 27.34 20.66
N THR A 127 -1.26 27.04 21.35
CA THR A 127 -0.50 25.80 21.14
C THR A 127 -0.33 25.01 22.44
N LYS A 128 -0.25 23.69 22.31
CA LYS A 128 0.01 22.79 23.42
C LYS A 128 1.11 21.81 23.05
N LEU A 129 2.01 21.51 23.98
CA LEU A 129 3.04 20.50 23.75
C LEU A 129 2.39 19.12 23.58
N ILE A 130 2.90 18.32 22.65
CA ILE A 130 2.30 17.04 22.26
C ILE A 130 2.28 16.06 23.43
N GLU A 131 3.32 16.05 24.27
CA GLU A 131 3.42 15.23 25.48
C GLU A 131 2.42 15.63 26.57
N ASN A 132 1.91 16.86 26.51
CA ASN A 132 0.96 17.41 27.48
C ASN A 132 -0.51 17.30 27.04
N LEU A 133 -0.76 16.81 25.81
CA LEU A 133 -2.13 16.54 25.35
C LEU A 133 -2.77 15.45 26.21
N LYS A 134 -4.07 15.57 26.45
CA LYS A 134 -4.90 14.66 27.24
C LYS A 134 -6.14 14.29 26.45
N VAL A 135 -6.73 13.14 26.77
CA VAL A 135 -8.01 12.73 26.20
C VAL A 135 -9.06 13.82 26.50
N GLY A 136 -9.79 14.24 25.46
CA GLY A 136 -10.76 15.32 25.51
C GLY A 136 -10.19 16.70 25.14
N ASP A 137 -8.88 16.87 25.01
CA ASP A 137 -8.32 18.13 24.52
C ASP A 137 -8.76 18.40 23.08
N GLN A 138 -9.09 19.67 22.82
CA GLN A 138 -9.43 20.16 21.49
C GLN A 138 -8.16 20.59 20.73
N ILE A 139 -8.08 20.15 19.48
CA ILE A 139 -7.03 20.50 18.54
C ILE A 139 -7.65 20.95 17.22
N ILE A 140 -6.86 21.54 16.33
CA ILE A 140 -7.33 21.91 15.00
C ILE A 140 -6.87 20.89 13.97
N GLY A 141 -7.81 20.35 13.20
CA GLY A 141 -7.59 19.55 12.00
C GLY A 141 -8.16 20.24 10.75
N TYR A 142 -8.07 19.56 9.61
CA TYR A 142 -8.50 20.03 8.30
C TYR A 142 -9.40 19.00 7.60
N GLU A 143 -10.57 19.45 7.20
CA GLU A 143 -11.56 18.67 6.46
C GLU A 143 -11.45 19.00 4.96
N SER A 144 -10.79 18.14 4.19
CA SER A 144 -10.47 18.39 2.79
C SER A 144 -11.68 18.39 1.86
N GLU A 145 -12.78 17.73 2.24
CA GLU A 145 -14.01 17.66 1.42
C GLU A 145 -14.71 19.02 1.32
N VAL A 146 -14.65 19.81 2.38
CA VAL A 146 -15.30 21.13 2.49
C VAL A 146 -14.29 22.28 2.65
N ASN A 147 -13.00 21.97 2.50
CA ASN A 147 -11.88 22.90 2.60
C ASN A 147 -11.91 23.84 3.82
N ARG A 148 -12.06 23.26 5.02
CA ARG A 148 -12.13 24.04 6.26
C ARG A 148 -11.33 23.44 7.40
N ASN A 149 -10.82 24.32 8.26
CA ASN A 149 -10.28 23.93 9.55
C ASN A 149 -11.44 23.57 10.50
N VAL A 150 -11.28 22.47 11.23
CA VAL A 150 -12.30 21.93 12.14
C VAL A 150 -11.69 21.61 13.50
N ILE A 151 -12.51 21.68 14.55
CA ILE A 151 -12.11 21.21 15.87
C ILE A 151 -12.18 19.68 15.86
N SER A 152 -11.07 19.05 16.24
CA SER A 152 -11.00 17.62 16.54
C SER A 152 -10.63 17.43 18.01
N ASN A 153 -10.91 16.25 18.56
CA ASN A 153 -10.66 15.92 19.95
C ASN A 153 -9.65 14.78 20.05
N VAL A 154 -8.73 14.88 21.01
CA VAL A 154 -7.84 13.77 21.36
C VAL A 154 -8.66 12.66 22.02
N GLN A 155 -8.61 11.47 21.44
CA GLN A 155 -9.31 10.28 21.93
C GLN A 155 -8.40 9.36 22.74
N LYS A 156 -7.12 9.25 22.36
CA LYS A 156 -6.12 8.44 23.07
C LYS A 156 -4.74 9.06 22.88
N ASN A 157 -3.81 8.84 23.80
CA ASN A 157 -2.41 9.18 23.60
C ASN A 157 -1.58 7.91 23.46
N ARG A 158 -0.84 7.79 22.35
CA ARG A 158 0.15 6.73 22.17
C ARG A 158 1.54 7.32 22.37
N THR A 159 2.35 6.63 23.16
CA THR A 159 3.74 6.98 23.41
C THR A 159 4.60 5.74 23.17
N ARG A 160 5.74 5.91 22.54
CA ARG A 160 6.77 4.87 22.38
C ARG A 160 8.14 5.50 22.43
N THR A 161 9.19 4.69 22.34
CA THR A 161 10.54 5.18 22.11
C THR A 161 10.96 4.96 20.65
N THR A 162 11.96 5.73 20.20
CA THR A 162 12.62 5.59 18.90
C THR A 162 14.12 5.82 19.04
N GLU A 163 14.90 5.20 18.16
CA GLU A 163 16.36 5.37 18.08
C GLU A 163 16.77 6.32 16.93
N ASP A 164 15.81 6.70 16.09
CA ASP A 164 16.02 7.69 15.04
C ASP A 164 14.79 8.57 14.80
N TYR A 165 15.03 9.74 14.20
CA TYR A 165 14.01 10.65 13.69
C TYR A 165 14.59 11.48 12.53
N TYR A 166 13.72 12.15 11.79
CA TYR A 166 14.07 13.17 10.81
C TYR A 166 13.86 14.56 11.39
N LEU A 167 14.82 15.45 11.20
CA LEU A 167 14.68 16.88 11.46
C LEU A 167 14.35 17.60 10.15
N ILE A 168 13.12 18.11 10.05
CA ILE A 168 12.64 18.89 8.90
C ILE A 168 12.79 20.38 9.21
N ASN A 169 13.33 21.14 8.25
CA ASN A 169 13.51 22.60 8.32
C ASN A 169 14.19 23.06 9.62
N ASN A 170 15.09 22.25 10.16
CA ASN A 170 15.80 22.47 11.42
C ASN A 170 14.89 22.68 12.65
N ALA A 171 13.60 22.35 12.55
CA ALA A 171 12.60 22.73 13.56
C ALA A 171 11.64 21.59 13.96
N LEU A 172 11.37 20.63 13.08
CA LEU A 172 10.43 19.55 13.35
C LEU A 172 11.13 18.20 13.44
N GLY A 173 11.12 17.59 14.63
CA GLY A 173 11.53 16.20 14.81
C GLY A 173 10.36 15.24 14.63
N VAL A 174 10.47 14.33 13.67
CA VAL A 174 9.37 13.43 13.28
C VAL A 174 9.90 12.07 12.84
N THR A 175 9.18 10.99 13.13
CA THR A 175 9.62 9.64 12.72
C THR A 175 9.46 9.40 11.22
N SER A 176 10.25 8.45 10.70
CA SER A 176 10.39 8.16 9.27
C SER A 176 9.09 7.85 8.53
N GLU A 177 8.12 7.29 9.25
CA GLU A 177 6.89 6.74 8.75
C GLU A 177 5.70 7.69 8.89
N HIS A 178 5.87 8.82 9.59
CA HIS A 178 4.79 9.78 9.81
C HIS A 178 4.39 10.43 8.47
N PRO A 179 3.10 10.41 8.11
CA PRO A 179 2.63 11.09 6.91
C PRO A 179 2.42 12.60 7.13
N LEU A 180 3.04 13.42 6.29
CA LEU A 180 2.76 14.86 6.20
C LEU A 180 1.93 15.15 4.94
N ALA A 181 1.09 16.16 5.01
CA ALA A 181 0.31 16.61 3.87
C ALA A 181 1.24 17.32 2.88
N ILE A 182 1.21 16.90 1.62
CA ILE A 182 1.90 17.57 0.51
C ILE A 182 0.90 17.99 -0.56
N ARG A 183 1.31 18.96 -1.38
CA ARG A 183 0.59 19.35 -2.59
C ARG A 183 1.10 18.54 -3.78
N ARG A 184 0.22 17.77 -4.44
CA ARG A 184 0.55 17.17 -5.74
C ARG A 184 0.59 18.22 -6.85
N THR A 185 1.25 17.90 -7.95
CA THR A 185 1.31 18.76 -9.15
C THR A 185 -0.05 19.13 -9.73
N ASN A 186 -1.07 18.29 -9.52
CA ASN A 186 -2.46 18.55 -9.93
C ASN A 186 -3.27 19.39 -8.91
N GLY A 187 -2.64 19.92 -7.86
CA GLY A 187 -3.29 20.75 -6.83
C GLY A 187 -3.98 19.98 -5.71
N LEU A 188 -4.10 18.65 -5.80
CA LEU A 188 -4.72 17.83 -4.77
C LEU A 188 -3.79 17.59 -3.59
N LEU A 189 -4.39 17.36 -2.42
CA LEU A 189 -3.68 16.94 -1.21
C LEU A 189 -3.29 15.47 -1.30
N ASP A 190 -2.12 15.16 -0.77
CA ASP A 190 -1.64 13.79 -0.60
C ASP A 190 -0.87 13.62 0.69
N TRP A 191 -0.72 12.38 1.14
CA TRP A 191 -0.06 12.03 2.39
C TRP A 191 1.21 11.24 2.09
N LYS A 192 2.36 11.89 2.24
CA LYS A 192 3.66 11.29 1.96
C LYS A 192 4.41 11.02 3.26
N ARG A 193 5.03 9.85 3.41
CA ARG A 193 5.82 9.56 4.62
C ARG A 193 7.06 10.42 4.63
N VAL A 194 7.52 10.80 5.82
CA VAL A 194 8.71 11.65 5.95
C VAL A 194 9.94 11.09 5.25
N LYS A 195 10.19 9.77 5.34
CA LYS A 195 11.34 9.13 4.65
C LYS A 195 11.27 9.18 3.12
N GLU A 196 10.11 9.47 2.56
CA GLU A 196 9.86 9.58 1.12
C GLU A 196 9.94 11.05 0.66
N LEU A 197 10.01 12.02 1.59
CA LEU A 197 10.12 13.44 1.28
C LEU A 197 11.49 13.79 0.69
N SER A 198 11.51 14.82 -0.14
CA SER A 198 12.70 15.38 -0.77
C SER A 198 12.79 16.89 -0.57
N LEU A 199 13.99 17.46 -0.69
CA LEU A 199 14.20 18.90 -0.66
C LEU A 199 13.42 19.57 -1.81
N GLY A 200 12.87 20.76 -1.56
CA GLY A 200 12.04 21.51 -2.49
C GLY A 200 10.57 21.05 -2.57
N GLU A 201 10.21 19.91 -1.97
CA GLU A 201 8.80 19.54 -1.83
C GLU A 201 8.07 20.48 -0.87
N LYS A 202 6.76 20.60 -1.07
CA LYS A 202 5.90 21.56 -0.38
C LYS A 202 4.93 20.85 0.56
N ILE A 203 5.05 21.17 1.84
CA ILE A 203 4.15 20.72 2.90
C ILE A 203 3.02 21.73 3.05
N ILE A 204 1.82 21.24 3.36
CA ILE A 204 0.63 22.08 3.51
C ILE A 204 0.62 22.79 4.85
N SER A 205 0.39 24.10 4.82
CA SER A 205 0.22 24.94 5.99
C SER A 205 -1.24 25.18 6.37
N TYR A 206 -1.45 25.80 7.53
CA TYR A 206 -2.77 26.09 8.11
C TYR A 206 -3.70 26.94 7.24
N ASP A 207 -3.15 27.88 6.50
CA ASP A 207 -3.86 28.73 5.54
C ASP A 207 -3.96 28.08 4.15
N MET A 208 -3.66 26.78 4.06
CA MET A 208 -3.60 25.99 2.83
C MET A 208 -2.52 26.44 1.83
N GLY A 209 -1.59 27.29 2.26
CA GLY A 209 -0.38 27.61 1.54
C GLY A 209 0.66 26.49 1.59
N ASP A 210 1.83 26.76 1.02
CA ASP A 210 2.93 25.81 0.90
C ASP A 210 4.12 26.20 1.78
N VAL A 211 4.69 25.22 2.48
CA VAL A 211 5.95 25.32 3.23
C VAL A 211 6.97 24.43 2.54
N GLU A 212 7.97 25.05 1.93
CA GLU A 212 9.05 24.32 1.27
C GLU A 212 9.97 23.60 2.26
N ILE A 213 10.38 22.39 1.93
CA ILE A 213 11.40 21.63 2.66
C ILE A 213 12.79 22.06 2.18
N TYR A 214 13.48 22.89 2.97
CA TYR A 214 14.85 23.32 2.67
C TYR A 214 15.90 22.53 3.45
N SER A 215 15.52 21.81 4.52
CA SER A 215 16.41 20.87 5.19
C SER A 215 15.66 19.60 5.64
N LEU A 216 16.33 18.46 5.46
CA LEU A 216 15.83 17.14 5.83
C LEU A 216 17.01 16.28 6.28
N GLU A 217 17.16 16.11 7.59
CA GLU A 217 18.29 15.39 8.18
C GLU A 217 17.81 14.18 8.97
N LYS A 218 18.29 12.98 8.66
CA LYS A 218 18.04 11.81 9.51
C LYS A 218 19.05 11.76 10.67
N ARG A 219 18.55 11.80 11.91
CA ARG A 219 19.35 11.73 13.13
C ARG A 219 19.18 10.40 13.83
N LYS A 220 20.31 9.73 14.11
CA LYS A 220 20.37 8.56 14.99
C LYS A 220 20.72 9.01 16.40
N ILE A 221 20.07 8.44 17.40
CA ILE A 221 20.23 8.80 18.81
C ILE A 221 20.79 7.60 19.56
N GLN A 222 21.76 7.85 20.45
CA GLN A 222 22.44 6.80 21.23
C GLN A 222 21.56 6.24 22.36
N SER A 223 20.55 7.00 22.80
CA SER A 223 19.60 6.58 23.83
C SER A 223 18.17 6.75 23.29
N PRO A 224 17.26 5.78 23.52
CA PRO A 224 15.90 5.86 22.99
C PRO A 224 15.17 7.12 23.47
N LEU A 225 14.58 7.87 22.53
CA LEU A 225 13.85 9.11 22.80
C LEU A 225 12.34 8.85 22.76
N TYR A 226 11.58 9.45 23.68
CA TYR A 226 10.12 9.36 23.69
C TYR A 226 9.51 10.12 22.52
N VAL A 227 8.58 9.46 21.83
CA VAL A 227 7.79 10.03 20.74
C VAL A 227 6.31 9.82 20.98
N TYR A 228 5.52 10.79 20.53
CA TYR A 228 4.11 10.92 20.85
C TYR A 228 3.27 10.91 19.57
N ASN A 229 2.15 10.21 19.62
CA ASN A 229 1.14 10.18 18.57
C ASN A 229 -0.26 10.19 19.20
N PRO A 230 -0.86 11.36 19.45
CA PRO A 230 -2.24 11.45 19.92
C PRO A 230 -3.16 10.91 18.85
N GLN A 231 -4.06 9.99 19.19
CA GLN A 231 -5.19 9.58 18.37
C GLN A 231 -6.31 10.60 18.49
N VAL A 232 -6.79 11.09 17.36
CA VAL A 232 -7.73 12.22 17.27
C VAL A 232 -8.98 11.79 16.53
N SER A 233 -10.11 12.44 16.80
CA SER A 233 -11.35 12.20 16.07
C SER A 233 -11.24 12.63 14.60
N TYR A 234 -12.30 12.36 13.82
CA TYR A 234 -12.45 12.92 12.47
C TYR A 234 -12.01 14.41 12.44
N PRO A 235 -11.18 14.84 11.47
CA PRO A 235 -10.82 14.17 10.22
C PRO A 235 -9.53 13.31 10.28
N ASN A 236 -9.10 12.89 11.47
CA ASN A 236 -7.87 12.09 11.68
C ASN A 236 -6.60 12.79 11.18
N ASN A 237 -6.52 14.09 11.34
CA ASN A 237 -5.33 14.89 11.07
C ASN A 237 -5.33 16.10 12.01
N TYR A 238 -4.17 16.74 12.15
CA TYR A 238 -4.02 17.91 12.99
C TYR A 238 -2.83 18.76 12.58
N PHE A 239 -2.82 20.01 13.03
CA PHE A 239 -1.74 20.94 12.77
C PHE A 239 -0.66 20.91 13.84
N ILE A 240 0.60 20.87 13.42
CA ILE A 240 1.79 20.97 14.27
C ILE A 240 2.62 22.19 13.87
N ILE A 241 3.32 22.79 14.81
CA ILE A 241 4.13 23.99 14.55
C ILE A 241 5.55 23.62 14.11
N VAL A 242 5.99 24.21 13.00
CA VAL A 242 7.36 24.14 12.47
C VAL A 242 7.87 25.57 12.32
N GLY A 243 8.85 25.95 13.15
CA GLY A 243 9.24 27.35 13.28
C GLY A 243 8.06 28.19 13.76
N ASN A 244 7.55 29.06 12.89
CA ASN A 244 6.38 29.91 13.15
C ASN A 244 5.14 29.51 12.34
N THR A 245 5.18 28.41 11.60
CA THR A 245 4.11 27.99 10.70
C THR A 245 3.49 26.68 11.18
N ALA A 246 2.16 26.60 11.15
CA ALA A 246 1.44 25.37 11.39
C ALA A 246 1.35 24.55 10.10
N ILE A 247 1.77 23.28 10.13
CA ILE A 247 1.68 22.33 9.01
C ILE A 247 0.73 21.18 9.31
N LEU A 248 0.14 20.60 8.28
CA LEU A 248 -0.84 19.53 8.40
C LEU A 248 -0.19 18.15 8.44
N ALA A 249 -0.44 17.40 9.51
CA ALA A 249 0.01 16.03 9.71
C ALA A 249 -1.17 15.07 9.80
N HIS A 250 -1.04 13.88 9.20
CA HIS A 250 -2.09 12.87 9.31
C HIS A 250 -1.89 11.99 10.53
N ASN A 251 -2.98 11.74 11.23
CA ASN A 251 -3.00 10.89 12.38
C ASN A 251 -3.20 9.43 11.98
N LYS A 252 -2.13 8.80 11.46
CA LYS A 252 -2.19 7.41 11.01
C LYS A 252 -2.05 6.46 12.21
N HIS A 253 -3.02 5.56 12.34
CA HIS A 253 -3.12 4.56 13.41
C HIS A 253 -2.76 3.16 13.00
#